data_AF-A0A1G2TM39-F1
#
_entry.id   AF-A0A1G2TM39-F1
#
_cell.length_a   1.000
_cell.length_b   1.000
_cell.length_c   1.000
_cell.angle_alpha   90.00
_cell.angle_beta   90.00
_cell.angle_gamma   90.00
#
_symmetry.space_group_name_H-M   'P 1'
#
loop_
_entity.id
_entity.type
_entity.pdbx_description
1 polymer ?
#
loop_
_entity_poly.entity_id
_entity_poly.type
_entity_poly.pdbx_seq_one_letter_code
_entity_poly.pdbx_strand_id
1 'polypeptide(L)'
;MSLDAAEIDLSKAFVEGQGYVALSRVRTLSGLKLMGLNNIALKINEEILQFDNNLIKNSERIAEELKELNSEEKLKKQKEFLISISPTQKEKEEKLPTHKKTGLLLEQEFLIEEIAKKREMTKGTIISHIEKLKELGECPNINHIKNIISKDRLDKIKKAFEKSKDIKLSPVRDILGKNFSFDEIRLARLFIL
;
A
#
# COMPACT_ATOMS: atom_id res chain seq x y z
N MET A 1 10.50 -17.98 -26.71
CA MET A 1 10.76 -17.71 -28.13
C MET A 1 10.22 -18.88 -28.94
N SER A 2 9.47 -18.62 -30.00
CA SER A 2 8.89 -19.63 -30.90
C SER A 2 9.12 -19.17 -32.35
N LEU A 3 9.46 -20.10 -33.23
CA LEU A 3 9.90 -19.89 -34.59
C LEU A 3 8.95 -20.61 -35.55
N ASP A 4 8.62 -19.97 -36.66
CA ASP A 4 7.80 -20.58 -37.72
C ASP A 4 8.62 -21.55 -38.59
N ALA A 5 9.90 -21.25 -38.81
CA ALA A 5 10.85 -22.15 -39.46
C ALA A 5 12.27 -21.97 -38.92
N ALA A 6 13.06 -23.04 -38.91
CA ALA A 6 14.46 -23.02 -38.52
C ALA A 6 15.24 -24.16 -39.19
N GLU A 7 16.49 -23.87 -39.56
CA GLU A 7 17.51 -24.86 -39.86
C GLU A 7 18.32 -25.13 -38.59
N ILE A 8 18.34 -26.38 -38.14
CA ILE A 8 18.93 -26.80 -36.86
C ILE A 8 19.95 -27.90 -37.12
N ASP A 9 21.19 -27.69 -36.67
CA ASP A 9 22.23 -28.71 -36.66
C ASP A 9 22.56 -29.14 -35.23
N LEU A 10 22.26 -30.39 -34.91
CA LEU A 10 22.49 -31.00 -33.59
C LEU A 10 23.75 -31.87 -33.55
N SER A 11 24.57 -31.90 -34.60
CA SER A 11 25.84 -32.66 -34.61
C SER A 11 26.81 -32.20 -33.52
N LYS A 12 26.72 -30.93 -33.11
CA LYS A 12 27.57 -30.29 -32.10
C LYS A 12 26.89 -30.11 -30.74
N ALA A 13 25.77 -30.80 -30.49
CA ALA A 13 25.15 -30.77 -29.16
C ALA A 13 26.12 -31.33 -28.11
N PHE A 14 26.30 -30.63 -27.00
CA PHE A 14 27.32 -30.97 -25.99
C PHE A 14 26.76 -31.12 -24.58
N VAL A 15 25.47 -30.82 -24.37
CA VAL A 15 24.77 -31.01 -23.10
C VAL A 15 23.42 -31.69 -23.33
N GLU A 16 23.01 -32.52 -22.38
CA GLU A 16 21.70 -33.17 -22.33
C GLU A 16 20.57 -32.13 -22.34
N GLY A 17 19.46 -32.44 -23.02
CA GLY A 17 18.33 -31.51 -23.18
C GLY A 17 18.55 -30.37 -24.19
N GLN A 18 19.77 -30.12 -24.67
CA GLN A 18 20.05 -29.06 -25.64
C GLN A 18 19.28 -29.27 -26.97
N GLY A 19 19.21 -30.50 -27.46
CA GLY A 19 18.44 -30.81 -28.67
C GLY A 19 16.94 -30.62 -28.47
N TYR A 20 16.39 -31.00 -27.32
CA TYR A 20 14.99 -30.71 -26.98
C TYR A 20 14.72 -29.20 -26.97
N VAL A 21 15.59 -28.40 -26.36
CA VAL A 21 15.44 -26.93 -26.32
C VAL A 21 15.48 -26.34 -27.73
N ALA A 22 16.36 -26.81 -28.61
CA ALA A 22 16.45 -26.33 -29.99
C ALA A 22 15.18 -26.70 -30.79
N LEU A 23 14.76 -27.96 -30.73
CA LEU A 23 13.61 -28.46 -31.48
C LEU A 23 12.29 -27.86 -31.00
N SER A 24 12.12 -27.66 -29.68
CA SER A 24 10.91 -27.05 -29.09
C SER A 24 10.70 -25.58 -29.45
N ARG A 25 11.66 -24.93 -30.13
CA ARG A 25 11.46 -23.58 -30.66
C ARG A 25 10.65 -23.58 -31.95
N VAL A 26 10.64 -24.65 -32.74
CA VAL A 26 9.95 -24.70 -34.03
C VAL A 26 8.51 -25.15 -33.83
N ARG A 27 7.55 -24.39 -34.38
CA ARG A 27 6.11 -24.63 -34.18
C ARG A 27 5.59 -25.84 -34.93
N THR A 28 6.13 -26.14 -36.11
CA THR A 28 5.64 -27.21 -36.99
C THR A 28 6.80 -28.01 -37.56
N LEU A 29 6.55 -29.28 -37.88
CA LEU A 29 7.53 -30.12 -38.57
C LEU A 29 7.87 -29.60 -39.97
N SER A 30 6.91 -28.98 -40.67
CA SER A 30 7.14 -28.38 -42.00
C SER A 30 8.12 -27.20 -41.97
N GLY A 31 8.24 -26.52 -40.83
CA GLY A 31 9.20 -25.44 -40.62
C GLY A 31 10.59 -25.92 -40.18
N LEU A 32 10.78 -27.21 -39.91
CA LEU A 32 12.04 -27.74 -39.41
C LEU A 32 12.89 -28.30 -40.56
N LYS A 33 14.11 -27.80 -40.68
CA LYS A 33 15.19 -28.46 -41.44
C LYS A 33 16.26 -28.94 -40.46
N LEU A 34 16.29 -30.25 -40.21
CA LEU A 34 17.27 -30.87 -39.31
C LEU A 34 18.48 -31.37 -40.11
N MET A 35 19.69 -30.98 -39.69
CA MET A 35 20.94 -31.35 -40.35
C MET A 35 21.61 -32.57 -39.68
N GLY A 36 22.59 -32.36 -38.80
CA GLY A 36 23.28 -33.43 -38.09
C GLY A 36 22.64 -33.75 -36.73
N LEU A 37 22.91 -34.94 -36.22
CA LEU A 37 22.46 -35.40 -34.92
C LEU A 37 23.55 -36.24 -34.26
N ASN A 38 23.78 -36.04 -32.96
CA ASN A 38 24.67 -36.88 -32.18
C ASN A 38 23.93 -37.55 -31.00
N ASN A 39 24.61 -38.44 -30.28
CA ASN A 39 24.02 -39.21 -29.20
C ASN A 39 23.63 -38.37 -27.97
N ILE A 40 24.20 -37.18 -27.78
CA ILE A 40 23.89 -36.31 -26.64
C ILE A 40 22.64 -35.47 -26.92
N ALA A 41 22.41 -35.09 -28.18
CA ALA A 41 21.33 -34.20 -28.58
C ALA A 41 19.93 -34.63 -28.09
N LEU A 42 19.69 -35.94 -27.99
CA LEU A 42 18.41 -36.51 -27.56
C LEU A 42 18.45 -37.14 -26.16
N LYS A 43 19.58 -37.04 -25.45
CA LYS A 43 19.68 -37.55 -24.08
C LYS A 43 18.99 -36.61 -23.09
N ILE A 44 18.36 -37.24 -22.11
CA ILE A 44 17.77 -36.59 -20.94
C ILE A 44 18.71 -36.86 -19.76
N ASN A 45 18.87 -35.86 -18.92
CA ASN A 45 19.63 -36.00 -17.69
C ASN A 45 18.93 -36.96 -16.71
N GLU A 46 19.66 -37.95 -16.20
CA GLU A 46 19.11 -39.00 -15.34
C GLU A 46 18.58 -38.45 -14.00
N GLU A 47 19.28 -37.47 -13.40
CA GLU A 47 18.83 -36.85 -12.15
C GLU A 47 17.51 -36.11 -12.34
N ILE A 48 17.36 -35.40 -13.46
CA ILE A 48 16.12 -34.70 -13.82
C ILE A 48 14.99 -35.70 -14.09
N LEU A 49 15.28 -36.81 -14.79
CA LEU A 49 14.28 -37.86 -15.03
C LEU A 49 13.79 -38.49 -13.72
N GLN A 50 14.70 -38.76 -12.78
CA GLN A 50 14.32 -39.27 -11.45
C GLN A 50 13.52 -38.24 -10.66
N PHE A 51 13.90 -36.96 -10.73
CA PHE A 51 13.18 -35.88 -10.08
C PHE A 51 11.75 -35.71 -10.63
N ASP A 52 11.59 -35.74 -11.96
CA ASP A 52 10.27 -35.63 -12.61
C ASP A 52 9.35 -36.79 -12.21
N ASN A 53 9.87 -38.02 -12.17
CA ASN A 53 9.12 -39.17 -11.67
C ASN A 53 8.64 -38.99 -10.22
N ASN A 54 9.43 -38.35 -9.36
CA ASN A 54 9.01 -38.04 -8.00
C ASN A 54 7.93 -36.94 -7.97
N LEU A 55 8.00 -35.93 -8.85
CA LEU A 55 6.96 -34.92 -8.98
C LEU A 55 5.63 -35.54 -9.43
N ILE A 56 5.66 -36.45 -10.41
CA ILE A 56 4.46 -37.16 -10.88
C ILE A 56 3.81 -37.94 -9.74
N LYS A 57 4.58 -38.78 -9.03
CA LYS A 57 4.08 -39.56 -7.88
C LYS A 57 3.48 -38.66 -6.78
N ASN A 58 4.14 -37.54 -6.49
CA ASN A 58 3.64 -36.59 -5.50
C ASN A 58 2.34 -35.92 -5.96
N SER A 59 2.26 -35.54 -7.24
CA SER A 59 1.06 -34.93 -7.83
C SER A 59 -0.12 -35.90 -7.78
N GLU A 60 0.09 -37.17 -8.13
CA GLU A 60 -0.95 -38.21 -8.07
C GLU A 60 -1.44 -38.42 -6.63
N ARG A 61 -0.52 -38.59 -5.68
CA ARG A 61 -0.86 -38.73 -4.26
C ARG A 61 -1.68 -37.55 -3.74
N ILE A 62 -1.25 -36.32 -4.01
CA ILE A 62 -1.95 -35.11 -3.58
C ILE A 62 -3.32 -35.01 -4.26
N ALA A 63 -3.43 -35.37 -5.54
CA ALA A 63 -4.69 -35.34 -6.26
C ALA A 63 -5.72 -36.30 -5.64
N GLU A 64 -5.30 -37.50 -5.20
CA GLU A 64 -6.17 -38.42 -4.47
C GLU A 64 -6.56 -37.86 -3.09
N GLU A 65 -5.59 -37.35 -2.31
CA GLU A 65 -5.88 -36.72 -1.01
C GLU A 65 -6.91 -35.59 -1.14
N LEU A 66 -6.80 -34.76 -2.19
CA LEU A 66 -7.74 -33.66 -2.44
C LEU A 66 -9.15 -34.13 -2.83
N LYS A 67 -9.28 -35.30 -3.48
CA LYS A 67 -10.59 -35.89 -3.80
C LYS A 67 -11.32 -36.34 -2.55
N GLU A 68 -10.60 -36.89 -1.58
CA GLU A 68 -11.16 -37.40 -0.33
C GLU A 68 -11.60 -36.28 0.64
N LEU A 69 -11.11 -35.05 0.46
CA LEU A 69 -11.47 -33.93 1.34
C LEU A 69 -12.97 -33.60 1.27
N ASN A 70 -13.59 -33.49 2.45
CA ASN A 70 -14.96 -33.01 2.57
C ASN A 70 -15.03 -31.47 2.46
N SER A 71 -16.24 -30.93 2.36
CA SER A 71 -16.47 -29.49 2.16
C SER A 71 -15.94 -28.63 3.32
N GLU A 72 -16.01 -29.13 4.56
CA GLU A 72 -15.55 -28.40 5.75
C GLU A 72 -14.02 -28.32 5.79
N GLU A 73 -13.34 -29.43 5.51
CA GLU A 73 -11.89 -29.50 5.41
C GLU A 73 -11.34 -28.64 4.27
N LYS A 74 -12.02 -28.64 3.11
CA LYS A 74 -11.71 -27.76 1.97
C LYS A 74 -11.77 -26.30 2.38
N LEU A 75 -12.86 -25.88 3.02
CA LEU A 75 -13.02 -24.51 3.51
C LEU A 75 -11.95 -24.13 4.53
N LYS A 76 -11.61 -25.04 5.45
CA LYS A 76 -10.55 -24.82 6.45
C LYS A 76 -9.20 -24.59 5.77
N LYS A 77 -8.77 -25.49 4.88
CA LYS A 77 -7.48 -25.39 4.17
C LYS A 77 -7.41 -24.15 3.28
N GLN A 78 -8.51 -23.76 2.62
CA GLN A 78 -8.58 -22.53 1.84
C GLN A 78 -8.42 -21.29 2.72
N LYS A 79 -9.06 -21.24 3.89
CA LYS A 79 -8.88 -20.13 4.85
C LYS A 79 -7.45 -20.04 5.37
N GLU A 80 -6.85 -21.18 5.75
CA GLU A 80 -5.46 -21.25 6.18
C GLU A 80 -4.49 -20.74 5.09
N PHE A 81 -4.72 -21.13 3.84
CA PHE A 81 -3.94 -20.63 2.71
C PHE A 81 -4.10 -19.12 2.50
N LEU A 82 -5.34 -18.61 2.53
CA LEU A 82 -5.59 -17.17 2.39
C LEU A 82 -4.91 -16.38 3.50
N ILE A 83 -4.86 -16.89 4.73
CA ILE A 83 -4.13 -16.28 5.85
C ILE A 83 -2.61 -16.29 5.58
N SER A 84 -2.06 -17.39 5.07
CA SER A 84 -0.61 -17.52 4.83
C SER A 84 -0.09 -16.61 3.72
N ILE A 85 -0.91 -16.32 2.70
CA ILE A 85 -0.55 -15.39 1.61
C ILE A 85 -1.03 -13.96 1.86
N SER A 86 -1.82 -13.73 2.91
CA SER A 86 -2.27 -12.38 3.23
C SER A 86 -1.04 -11.54 3.59
N PRO A 87 -0.84 -10.37 2.95
CA PRO A 87 0.19 -9.44 3.39
C PRO A 87 -0.08 -9.16 4.86
N THR A 88 0.94 -9.32 5.71
CA THR A 88 0.81 -9.27 7.18
C THR A 88 -0.19 -8.19 7.55
N GLN A 89 -1.41 -8.60 7.89
CA GLN A 89 -2.33 -7.67 8.51
C GLN A 89 -1.67 -7.45 9.86
N LYS A 90 -0.89 -6.37 9.98
CA LYS A 90 -0.71 -5.73 11.29
C LYS A 90 -2.12 -5.70 11.83
N GLU A 91 -2.36 -6.44 12.91
CA GLU A 91 -3.62 -6.39 13.62
C GLU A 91 -4.03 -4.93 13.61
N LYS A 92 -5.20 -4.64 13.05
CA LYS A 92 -5.85 -3.40 13.42
C LYS A 92 -6.15 -3.59 14.90
N GLU A 93 -5.16 -3.31 15.75
CA GLU A 93 -5.44 -2.64 17.01
C GLU A 93 -6.50 -1.60 16.67
N GLU A 94 -7.57 -1.53 17.44
CA GLU A 94 -8.49 -0.40 17.39
C GLU A 94 -7.68 0.86 17.69
N LYS A 95 -7.03 1.41 16.66
CA LYS A 95 -6.16 2.56 16.79
C LYS A 95 -7.13 3.70 17.02
N LEU A 96 -7.13 4.17 18.27
CA LEU A 96 -7.81 5.39 18.67
C LEU A 96 -7.71 6.40 17.51
N PRO A 97 -8.86 6.91 16.99
CA PRO A 97 -8.89 7.77 15.83
C PRO A 97 -7.84 8.89 15.92
N THR A 98 -7.22 9.23 14.79
CA THR A 98 -6.07 10.13 14.78
C THR A 98 -6.35 11.49 15.41
N HIS A 99 -7.57 12.02 15.30
CA HIS A 99 -7.98 13.26 15.97
C HIS A 99 -8.07 13.10 17.49
N LYS A 100 -8.57 11.96 18.01
CA LYS A 100 -8.61 11.66 19.44
C LYS A 100 -7.21 11.60 20.06
N LYS A 101 -6.21 11.07 19.33
CA LYS A 101 -4.79 11.16 19.74
C LYS A 101 -4.27 12.60 19.85
N THR A 102 -4.78 13.53 19.03
CA THR A 102 -4.47 14.97 19.19
C THR A 102 -5.16 15.50 20.44
N GLY A 103 -6.43 15.11 20.69
CA GLY A 103 -7.19 15.47 21.88
C GLY A 103 -6.45 15.19 23.19
N LEU A 104 -5.91 13.98 23.35
CA LEU A 104 -5.15 13.60 24.55
C LEU A 104 -3.92 14.50 24.81
N LEU A 105 -3.26 14.97 23.75
CA LEU A 105 -2.11 15.88 23.90
C LEU A 105 -2.54 17.33 24.17
N LEU A 106 -3.72 17.73 23.71
CA LEU A 106 -4.30 19.03 24.06
C LEU A 106 -4.73 19.07 25.53
N GLU A 107 -5.26 17.97 26.07
CA GLU A 107 -5.58 17.83 27.50
C GLU A 107 -4.33 17.94 28.39
N GLN A 108 -3.18 17.53 27.86
CA GLN A 108 -1.87 17.69 28.49
C GLN A 108 -1.26 19.09 28.27
N GLU A 109 -2.04 20.05 27.75
CA GLU A 109 -1.67 21.44 27.52
C GLU A 109 -0.46 21.66 26.57
N PHE A 110 -0.17 20.70 25.68
CA PHE A 110 0.86 20.90 24.65
C PHE A 110 0.42 21.95 23.61
N LEU A 111 1.40 22.72 23.11
CA LEU A 111 1.21 23.66 22.00
C LEU A 111 1.15 22.93 20.65
N ILE A 112 0.57 23.56 19.64
CA ILE A 112 0.37 22.98 18.29
C ILE A 112 1.70 22.51 17.69
N GLU A 113 2.76 23.29 17.85
CA GLU A 113 4.12 22.99 17.41
C GLU A 113 4.67 21.72 18.04
N GLU A 114 4.39 21.51 19.33
CA GLU A 114 4.89 20.38 20.10
C GLU A 114 4.12 19.11 19.74
N ILE A 115 2.81 19.22 19.59
CA ILE A 115 1.95 18.13 19.11
C ILE A 115 2.37 17.72 17.70
N ALA A 116 2.60 18.68 16.81
CA ALA A 116 3.07 18.43 15.45
C ALA A 116 4.39 17.64 15.44
N LYS A 117 5.37 18.04 16.27
CA LYS A 117 6.64 17.31 16.41
C LYS A 117 6.45 15.92 17.01
N LYS A 118 5.76 15.80 18.14
CA LYS A 118 5.52 14.52 18.85
C LYS A 118 4.80 13.49 17.99
N ARG A 119 3.98 13.96 17.06
CA ARG A 119 3.17 13.11 16.18
C ARG A 119 3.71 12.99 14.77
N GLU A 120 4.83 13.64 14.46
CA GLU A 120 5.41 13.70 13.11
C GLU A 120 4.39 14.18 12.06
N MET A 121 3.60 15.21 12.41
CA MET A 121 2.56 15.80 11.55
C MET A 121 2.82 17.28 11.27
N THR A 122 2.11 17.84 10.28
CA THR A 122 2.15 19.30 10.04
C THR A 122 1.22 20.06 10.99
N LYS A 123 1.49 21.34 11.24
CA LYS A 123 0.61 22.21 12.04
C LYS A 123 -0.81 22.26 11.45
N GLY A 124 -0.93 22.38 10.13
CA GLY A 124 -2.22 22.37 9.43
C GLY A 124 -3.03 21.10 9.68
N THR A 125 -2.38 19.93 9.79
CA THR A 125 -3.03 18.67 10.13
C THR A 125 -3.51 18.64 11.59
N ILE A 126 -2.72 19.19 12.52
CA ILE A 126 -3.14 19.31 13.93
C ILE A 126 -4.34 20.26 14.05
N ILE A 127 -4.33 21.38 13.34
CA ILE A 127 -5.46 22.32 13.28
C ILE A 127 -6.71 21.62 12.71
N SER A 128 -6.57 20.83 11.63
CA SER A 128 -7.69 20.02 11.11
C SER A 128 -8.25 19.03 12.15
N HIS A 129 -7.39 18.41 12.96
CA HIS A 129 -7.86 17.52 14.03
C HIS A 129 -8.63 18.27 15.11
N ILE A 130 -8.19 19.49 15.48
CA ILE A 130 -8.88 20.33 16.47
C ILE A 130 -10.25 20.76 15.93
N GLU A 131 -10.32 21.21 14.66
CA GLU A 131 -11.58 21.52 13.98
C GLU A 131 -12.53 20.31 14.05
N LYS A 132 -12.03 19.10 13.74
CA LYS A 132 -12.83 17.88 13.79
C LYS A 132 -13.31 17.53 15.19
N LEU A 133 -12.45 17.68 16.21
CA LEU A 133 -12.86 17.46 17.61
C LEU A 133 -13.95 18.45 18.04
N LYS A 134 -13.87 19.71 17.57
CA LYS A 134 -14.87 20.75 17.87
C LYS A 134 -16.21 20.44 17.19
N GLU A 135 -16.20 20.00 15.94
CA GLU A 135 -17.40 19.52 15.22
C GLU A 135 -18.08 18.35 15.93
N LEU A 136 -17.30 17.43 16.51
CA LEU A 136 -17.81 16.26 17.24
C LEU A 136 -18.22 16.57 18.69
N GLY A 137 -17.98 17.79 19.20
CA GLY A 137 -18.23 18.14 20.60
C GLY A 137 -17.25 17.47 21.59
N GLU A 138 -16.14 16.91 21.09
CA GLU A 138 -15.12 16.20 21.88
C GLU A 138 -13.84 17.04 22.06
N CYS A 139 -13.88 18.35 21.76
CA CYS A 139 -12.69 19.19 21.87
C CYS A 139 -12.38 19.52 23.35
N PRO A 140 -11.18 19.21 23.85
CA PRO A 140 -10.75 19.64 25.18
C PRO A 140 -10.53 21.15 25.21
N ASN A 141 -10.27 21.69 26.41
CA ASN A 141 -9.95 23.11 26.57
C ASN A 141 -8.64 23.44 25.82
N ILE A 142 -8.70 24.46 24.95
CA ILE A 142 -7.56 24.90 24.12
C ILE A 142 -7.13 26.34 24.45
N ASN A 143 -7.51 26.89 25.61
CA ASN A 143 -7.20 28.27 25.98
C ASN A 143 -5.70 28.56 26.06
N HIS A 144 -4.86 27.58 26.41
CA HIS A 144 -3.40 27.72 26.43
C HIS A 144 -2.82 28.06 25.06
N ILE A 145 -3.49 27.64 23.98
CA ILE A 145 -3.09 27.90 22.58
C ILE A 145 -3.53 29.30 22.13
N LYS A 146 -4.53 29.91 22.80
CA LYS A 146 -5.08 31.22 22.41
C LYS A 146 -4.01 32.32 22.38
N ASN A 147 -3.01 32.22 23.27
CA ASN A 147 -1.95 33.21 23.39
C ASN A 147 -0.93 33.19 22.24
N ILE A 148 -0.99 32.18 21.35
CA ILE A 148 -0.17 32.13 20.13
C ILE A 148 -0.55 33.26 19.17
N ILE A 149 -1.82 33.70 19.19
CA ILE A 149 -2.29 34.81 18.36
C ILE A 149 -2.39 36.07 19.22
N SER A 150 -1.60 37.09 18.89
CA SER A 150 -1.68 38.38 19.58
C SER A 150 -3.10 38.98 19.49
N LYS A 151 -3.54 39.67 20.54
CA LYS A 151 -4.88 40.27 20.63
C LYS A 151 -5.22 41.16 19.43
N ASP A 152 -4.30 42.02 19.00
CA ASP A 152 -4.47 42.88 17.82
C ASP A 152 -4.73 42.08 16.53
N ARG A 153 -3.99 40.98 16.33
CA ARG A 153 -4.18 40.12 15.15
C ARG A 153 -5.50 39.36 15.22
N LEU A 154 -5.89 38.87 16.40
CA LEU A 154 -7.17 38.20 16.60
C LEU A 154 -8.36 39.15 16.32
N ASP A 155 -8.27 40.40 16.79
CA ASP A 155 -9.31 41.42 16.55
C ASP A 155 -9.42 41.78 15.07
N LYS A 156 -8.29 41.87 14.35
CA LYS A 156 -8.27 42.06 12.88
C LYS A 156 -8.95 40.90 12.16
N ILE A 157 -8.62 39.66 12.53
CA ILE A 157 -9.23 38.47 11.93
C ILE A 157 -10.73 38.41 12.21
N LYS A 158 -11.15 38.72 13.44
CA LYS A 158 -12.57 38.79 13.82
C LYS A 158 -13.35 39.79 12.96
N LYS A 159 -12.84 41.02 12.81
CA LYS A 159 -13.46 42.05 11.94
C LYS A 159 -13.52 41.61 10.48
N ALA A 160 -12.52 40.87 9.99
CA ALA A 160 -12.52 40.34 8.63
C ALA A 160 -13.60 39.26 8.41
N PHE A 161 -13.81 38.37 9.40
CA PHE A 161 -14.94 37.42 9.37
C PHE A 161 -16.29 38.14 9.37
N GLU A 162 -16.48 39.14 10.24
CA GLU A 162 -17.71 39.94 10.31
C GLU A 162 -17.99 40.68 8.99
N LYS A 163 -16.95 41.26 8.37
CA LYS A 163 -17.07 41.97 7.08
C LYS A 163 -17.34 41.03 5.90
N SER A 164 -16.74 39.84 5.91
CA SER A 164 -16.93 38.85 4.85
C SER A 164 -18.31 38.22 4.86
N LYS A 165 -19.00 38.19 6.02
CA LYS A 165 -20.26 37.46 6.22
C LYS A 165 -20.22 35.99 5.75
N ASP A 166 -19.02 35.41 5.67
CA ASP A 166 -18.77 34.03 5.23
C ASP A 166 -17.76 33.37 6.18
N ILE A 167 -17.80 32.05 6.29
CA ILE A 167 -16.94 31.20 7.13
C ILE A 167 -15.71 30.73 6.33
N LYS A 168 -15.72 30.91 4.99
CA LYS A 168 -14.62 30.55 4.10
C LYS A 168 -13.36 31.39 4.38
N LEU A 169 -12.21 30.73 4.30
CA LEU A 169 -10.92 31.35 4.63
C LEU A 169 -10.40 32.28 3.54
N SER A 170 -10.66 31.99 2.26
CA SER A 170 -10.13 32.78 1.14
C SER A 170 -10.66 34.23 1.17
N PRO A 171 -11.98 34.48 1.27
CA PRO A 171 -12.51 35.84 1.34
C PRO A 171 -11.96 36.63 2.54
N VAL A 172 -11.79 35.97 3.69
CA VAL A 172 -11.24 36.57 4.91
C VAL A 172 -9.77 36.93 4.71
N ARG A 173 -8.99 36.05 4.06
CA ARG A 173 -7.59 36.31 3.74
C ARG A 173 -7.44 37.44 2.71
N ASP A 174 -8.36 37.57 1.76
CA ASP A 174 -8.34 38.66 0.78
C ASP A 174 -8.54 40.03 1.46
N ILE A 175 -9.35 40.09 2.52
CA ILE A 175 -9.54 41.30 3.35
C ILE A 175 -8.30 41.60 4.20
N LEU A 176 -7.66 40.58 4.77
CA LEU A 176 -6.51 40.72 5.69
C LEU A 176 -5.17 40.93 4.98
N GLY A 177 -5.04 40.45 3.74
CA GLY A 177 -3.83 40.47 2.94
C GLY A 177 -2.85 39.32 3.23
N LYS A 178 -1.75 39.27 2.47
CA LYS A 178 -0.76 38.17 2.50
C LYS A 178 0.00 38.01 3.83
N ASN A 179 -0.10 38.98 4.73
CA ASN A 179 0.55 38.97 6.05
C ASN A 179 -0.16 38.07 7.08
N PHE A 180 -1.27 37.44 6.70
CA PHE A 180 -2.00 36.46 7.49
C PHE A 180 -1.99 35.12 6.77
N SER A 181 -1.44 34.10 7.43
CA SER A 181 -1.41 32.75 6.86
C SER A 181 -2.78 32.06 6.97
N PHE A 182 -3.06 31.09 6.10
CA PHE A 182 -4.31 30.31 6.22
C PHE A 182 -4.39 29.55 7.54
N ASP A 183 -3.27 28.98 8.02
CA ASP A 183 -3.23 28.26 9.28
C ASP A 183 -3.51 29.17 10.47
N GLU A 184 -3.02 30.41 10.43
CA GLU A 184 -3.32 31.41 11.46
C GLU A 184 -4.79 31.82 11.47
N ILE A 185 -5.40 32.03 10.30
CA ILE A 185 -6.83 32.35 10.19
C ILE A 185 -7.68 31.17 10.68
N ARG A 186 -7.28 29.93 10.35
CA ARG A 186 -7.94 28.70 10.85
C ARG A 186 -7.84 28.57 12.36
N LEU A 187 -6.66 28.83 12.92
CA LEU A 187 -6.45 28.79 14.35
C LEU A 187 -7.28 29.87 15.08
N ALA A 188 -7.29 31.11 14.57
CA ALA A 188 -8.12 32.19 15.11
C ALA A 188 -9.61 31.83 15.09
N ARG A 189 -10.08 31.20 14.01
CA ARG A 189 -11.47 30.76 13.86
C ARG A 189 -11.93 29.84 14.99
N LEU A 190 -11.03 29.01 15.54
CA LEU A 190 -11.35 28.14 16.68
C LEU A 190 -11.75 28.90 17.95
N PHE A 191 -11.38 30.18 18.08
CA PHE A 191 -11.67 31.00 19.26
C PHE A 191 -12.71 32.09 19.02
N ILE A 192 -13.09 32.35 17.76
CA ILE A 192 -14.01 33.44 17.37
C ILE A 192 -15.42 32.90 17.13
N LEU A 193 -15.53 31.69 16.58
CA LEU A 193 -16.78 30.98 16.29
C LEU A 193 -16.89 29.75 17.19
#